data_AF-A0A836PYR2-F1
#
_entry.id   AF-A0A836PYR2-F1
#
_cell.length_a   1.000
_cell.length_b   1.000
_cell.length_c   1.000
_cell.angle_alpha   90.00
_cell.angle_beta   90.00
_cell.angle_gamma   90.00
#
_symmetry.space_group_name_H-M   'P 1'
#
loop_
_entity.id
_entity.type
_entity.pdbx_description
1 polymer ?
#
loop_
_entity_poly.entity_id
_entity_poly.type
_entity_poly.pdbx_seq_one_letter_code
_entity_poly.pdbx_strand_id
1 'polypeptide(L)'
;MSKVLTKNSVMAQLVALEQFLNRLAEDVEHAQYRRNQLVAQSIDDAADELSSGFKNLAKEKLAKAHLNIKLAWLRANYARQLFDAETVEYELGEGNYLELTEVQDEFLPSAGAHFHFLESELKFMRAEINSRLGKSK
;
A
#
# COMPACT_ATOMS: atom_id res chain seq x y z
N MET A 1 -32.46 -3.22 18.42
CA MET A 1 -32.54 -2.07 19.34
C MET A 1 -31.46 -1.06 18.96
N SER A 2 -31.83 0.14 18.52
CA SER A 2 -30.89 1.23 18.26
C SER A 2 -30.30 1.71 19.59
N LYS A 3 -29.01 1.48 19.85
CA LYS A 3 -28.33 2.07 21.02
C LYS A 3 -28.51 3.60 20.96
N VAL A 4 -29.10 4.19 21.99
CA VAL A 4 -29.22 5.65 22.10
C VAL A 4 -27.81 6.23 22.19
N LEU A 5 -27.47 7.12 21.26
CA LEU A 5 -26.17 7.80 21.26
C LEU A 5 -26.16 8.84 22.38
N THR A 6 -25.32 8.62 23.40
CA THR A 6 -25.06 9.59 24.46
C THR A 6 -23.73 10.29 24.22
N LYS A 7 -23.59 11.53 24.71
CA LYS A 7 -22.33 12.31 24.62
C LYS A 7 -21.14 11.51 25.16
N ASN A 8 -21.31 10.86 26.31
CA ASN A 8 -20.28 10.03 26.93
C ASN A 8 -19.91 8.81 26.08
N SER A 9 -20.89 8.14 25.45
CA SER A 9 -20.66 7.01 24.57
C SER A 9 -19.88 7.41 23.30
N VAL A 10 -20.25 8.54 22.69
CA VAL A 10 -19.55 9.07 21.52
C VAL A 10 -18.14 9.53 21.88
N MET A 11 -17.96 10.18 23.03
CA MET A 11 -16.64 10.60 23.52
C MET A 11 -15.72 9.41 23.78
N ALA A 12 -16.21 8.36 24.44
CA ALA A 12 -15.44 7.14 24.69
C ALA A 12 -14.99 6.47 23.37
N GLN A 13 -15.85 6.46 22.35
CA GLN A 13 -15.52 5.92 21.04
C GLN A 13 -14.46 6.76 20.32
N LEU A 14 -14.54 8.09 20.36
CA LEU A 14 -13.52 8.97 19.77
C LEU A 14 -12.15 8.76 20.43
N VAL A 15 -12.10 8.71 21.76
CA VAL A 15 -10.84 8.49 22.50
C VAL A 15 -10.25 7.12 22.20
N ALA A 16 -11.07 6.07 22.15
CA ALA A 16 -10.60 4.73 21.81
C ALA A 16 -10.01 4.68 20.38
N LEU A 17 -10.65 5.37 19.44
CA LEU A 17 -10.17 5.45 18.06
C LEU A 17 -8.89 6.29 17.94
N GLU A 18 -8.76 7.37 18.69
CA GLU A 18 -7.53 8.17 18.77
C GLU A 18 -6.36 7.33 19.29
N GLN A 19 -6.56 6.55 20.36
CA GLN A 19 -5.55 5.64 20.88
C GLN A 19 -5.16 4.57 19.86
N PHE A 20 -6.13 4.03 19.12
CA PHE A 20 -5.86 3.07 18.05
C PHE A 20 -5.02 3.68 16.93
N LEU A 21 -5.37 4.89 16.49
CA LEU A 21 -4.65 5.64 15.46
C LEU A 21 -3.21 5.95 15.86
N ASN A 22 -3.01 6.40 17.11
CA ASN A 22 -1.67 6.70 17.61
C ASN A 22 -0.77 5.45 17.63
N ARG A 23 -1.30 4.31 18.09
CA ARG A 23 -0.53 3.04 18.04
C ARG A 23 -0.19 2.62 16.63
N LEU A 24 -1.14 2.74 15.69
CA LEU A 24 -0.89 2.43 14.29
C LEU A 24 0.18 3.36 13.70
N ALA A 25 0.14 4.65 14.02
CA ALA A 25 1.15 5.60 13.57
C ALA A 25 2.54 5.27 14.13
N GLU A 26 2.64 4.92 15.42
CA GLU A 26 3.89 4.45 16.05
C GLU A 26 4.42 3.18 15.37
N ASP A 27 3.56 2.19 15.11
CA ASP A 27 3.95 0.95 14.44
C ASP A 27 4.50 1.23 13.02
N VAL A 28 3.84 2.11 12.26
CA VAL A 28 4.28 2.53 10.93
C VAL A 28 5.58 3.34 10.98
N GLU A 29 5.78 4.15 12.02
CA GLU A 29 7.01 4.92 12.20
C GLU A 29 8.19 4.01 12.52
N HIS A 30 7.98 2.96 13.30
CA HIS A 30 9.01 2.00 13.69
C HIS A 30 9.27 0.87 12.68
N ALA A 31 8.44 0.76 11.64
CA ALA A 31 8.66 -0.19 10.57
C ALA A 31 10.01 0.05 9.85
N GLN A 32 10.79 -1.02 9.68
CA GLN A 32 12.13 -0.98 9.06
C GLN A 32 12.10 -1.11 7.53
N TYR A 33 10.91 -1.22 6.95
CA TYR A 33 10.70 -1.48 5.53
C TYR A 33 10.04 -0.29 4.83
N ARG A 34 9.93 -0.36 3.49
CA ARG A 34 9.39 0.73 2.67
C ARG A 34 7.94 1.02 3.06
N ARG A 35 7.67 2.25 3.49
CA ARG A 35 6.32 2.68 3.88
C ARG A 35 5.45 2.89 2.64
N ASN A 36 4.32 2.20 2.58
CA ASN A 36 3.34 2.42 1.54
C ASN A 36 2.63 3.77 1.73
N GLN A 37 2.55 4.53 0.64
CA GLN A 37 1.87 5.83 0.62
C GLN A 37 0.38 5.71 0.96
N LEU A 38 -0.27 4.59 0.62
CA LEU A 38 -1.68 4.33 0.93
C LEU A 38 -1.93 4.16 2.43
N VAL A 39 -0.97 3.56 3.16
CA VAL A 39 -1.06 3.42 4.63
C VAL A 39 -0.97 4.81 5.27
N ALA A 40 0.02 5.61 4.89
CA ALA A 40 0.19 6.97 5.39
C ALA A 40 -1.04 7.85 5.09
N GLN A 41 -1.51 7.85 3.84
CA GLN A 41 -2.69 8.61 3.44
C GLN A 41 -3.95 8.18 4.20
N SER A 42 -4.13 6.89 4.44
CA SER A 42 -5.28 6.38 5.19
C SER A 42 -5.24 6.78 6.68
N ILE A 43 -4.04 6.90 7.27
CA ILE A 43 -3.84 7.41 8.63
C ILE A 43 -4.19 8.90 8.69
N ASP A 44 -3.69 9.70 7.76
CA ASP A 44 -3.98 11.15 7.67
C ASP A 44 -5.48 11.40 7.51
N ASP A 45 -6.12 10.70 6.56
CA ASP A 45 -7.56 10.82 6.34
C ASP A 45 -8.37 10.38 7.58
N ALA A 46 -7.91 9.36 8.31
CA ALA A 46 -8.58 8.92 9.53
C ALA A 46 -8.43 9.96 10.65
N ALA A 47 -7.27 10.63 10.76
CA ALA A 47 -7.04 11.72 11.71
C ALA A 47 -7.92 12.94 11.41
N ASP A 48 -8.12 13.28 10.14
CA ASP A 48 -9.02 14.36 9.73
C ASP A 48 -10.49 14.07 10.07
N GLU A 49 -10.93 12.83 9.85
CA GLU A 49 -12.26 12.38 10.24
C GLU A 49 -12.43 12.38 11.77
N LEU A 50 -11.42 11.96 12.51
CA LEU A 50 -11.41 12.00 13.98
C LEU A 50 -11.51 13.44 14.50
N SER A 51 -10.73 14.37 13.94
CA SER A 51 -10.78 15.81 14.24
C SER A 51 -12.17 16.39 13.97
N SER A 52 -12.77 16.01 12.84
CA SER A 52 -14.14 16.38 12.49
C SER A 52 -15.17 15.79 13.47
N GLY A 53 -14.93 14.57 13.96
CA GLY A 53 -15.71 13.91 14.99
C GLY A 53 -15.73 14.68 16.31
N PHE A 54 -14.56 15.10 16.81
CA PHE A 54 -14.45 15.93 18.01
C PHE A 54 -15.13 17.30 17.84
N LYS A 55 -14.96 17.95 16.68
CA LYS A 55 -15.66 19.21 16.36
C LYS A 55 -17.18 19.06 16.38
N ASN A 56 -17.70 17.94 15.86
CA ASN A 56 -19.14 17.66 15.87
C ASN A 56 -19.65 17.30 17.26
N LEU A 57 -18.87 16.61 18.09
CA LEU A 57 -19.20 16.32 19.49
C LEU A 57 -19.29 17.61 20.31
N ALA A 58 -18.33 18.54 20.14
CA ALA A 58 -18.32 19.83 20.81
C ALA A 58 -19.55 20.69 20.45
N LYS A 59 -20.05 20.55 19.21
CA LYS A 59 -21.29 21.19 18.73
C LYS A 59 -22.57 20.39 19.06
N GLU A 60 -22.45 19.34 19.88
CA GLU A 60 -23.54 18.44 20.29
C GLU A 60 -24.26 17.73 19.14
N LYS A 61 -23.63 17.63 17.97
CA LYS A 61 -24.14 16.92 16.80
C LYS A 61 -23.76 15.44 16.87
N LEU A 62 -24.34 14.73 17.84
CA LEU A 62 -23.95 13.35 18.19
C LEU A 62 -24.01 12.36 17.01
N ALA A 63 -25.06 12.44 16.18
CA ALA A 63 -25.18 11.57 15.01
C ALA A 63 -24.07 11.83 13.96
N LYS A 64 -23.67 13.09 13.76
CA LYS A 64 -22.58 13.44 12.85
C LYS A 64 -21.23 13.01 13.42
N ALA A 65 -20.99 13.26 14.70
CA ALA A 65 -19.79 12.78 15.38
C ALA A 65 -19.66 11.25 15.30
N HIS A 66 -20.77 10.52 15.48
CA HIS A 66 -20.79 9.07 15.34
C HIS A 66 -20.55 8.60 13.90
N LEU A 67 -21.01 9.34 12.88
CA LEU A 67 -20.66 9.07 11.50
C LEU A 67 -19.16 9.25 11.25
N ASN A 68 -18.57 10.36 11.72
CA ASN A 68 -17.13 10.60 11.61
C ASN A 68 -16.31 9.50 12.31
N ILE A 69 -16.75 9.01 13.49
CA ILE A 69 -16.13 7.85 14.15
C ILE A 69 -16.09 6.64 13.22
N LYS A 70 -17.20 6.32 12.55
CA LYS A 70 -17.27 5.15 11.65
C LYS A 70 -16.35 5.31 10.44
N LEU A 71 -16.28 6.51 9.87
CA LEU A 71 -15.40 6.81 8.74
C LEU A 71 -13.93 6.72 9.14
N ALA A 72 -13.56 7.34 10.26
CA ALA A 72 -12.22 7.26 10.81
C ALA A 72 -11.83 5.80 11.16
N TRP A 73 -12.74 5.02 11.75
CA TRP A 73 -12.50 3.60 12.03
C TRP A 73 -12.29 2.79 10.75
N LEU A 74 -13.10 3.01 9.71
CA LEU A 74 -12.95 2.31 8.44
C LEU A 74 -11.57 2.56 7.83
N ARG A 75 -11.13 3.82 7.80
CA ARG A 75 -9.84 4.24 7.27
C ARG A 75 -8.67 3.69 8.09
N ALA A 76 -8.74 3.81 9.42
CA ALA A 76 -7.70 3.32 10.31
C ALA A 76 -7.58 1.78 10.27
N ASN A 77 -8.71 1.07 10.21
CA ASN A 77 -8.71 -0.39 10.09
C ASN A 77 -8.18 -0.86 8.74
N TYR A 78 -8.51 -0.15 7.66
CA TYR A 78 -7.94 -0.43 6.33
C TYR A 78 -6.42 -0.22 6.31
N ALA A 79 -5.95 0.89 6.86
CA ALA A 79 -4.53 1.17 7.02
C ALA A 79 -3.81 0.07 7.82
N ARG A 80 -4.42 -0.39 8.92
CA ARG A 80 -3.88 -1.50 9.73
C ARG A 80 -3.76 -2.79 8.94
N GLN A 81 -4.80 -3.16 8.19
CA GLN A 81 -4.79 -4.40 7.39
C GLN A 81 -3.70 -4.37 6.30
N LEU A 82 -3.53 -3.22 5.65
CA LEU A 82 -2.44 -3.04 4.68
C LEU A 82 -1.07 -3.14 5.35
N PHE A 83 -0.90 -2.46 6.49
CA PHE A 83 0.35 -2.50 7.26
C PHE A 83 0.71 -3.92 7.72
N ASP A 84 -0.26 -4.67 8.24
CA ASP A 84 -0.05 -6.05 8.69
C ASP A 84 0.28 -6.97 7.50
N ALA A 85 -0.35 -6.76 6.33
CA ALA A 85 -0.01 -7.49 5.11
C ALA A 85 1.41 -7.19 4.64
N GLU A 86 1.82 -5.92 4.64
CA GLU A 86 3.18 -5.50 4.30
C GLU A 86 4.22 -6.06 5.28
N THR A 87 3.89 -6.11 6.57
CA THR A 87 4.76 -6.71 7.59
C THR A 87 4.99 -8.18 7.28
N VAL A 88 3.92 -8.92 6.99
CA VAL A 88 3.99 -10.36 6.66
C VAL A 88 4.77 -10.60 5.37
N GLU A 89 4.55 -9.79 4.33
CA GLU A 89 5.32 -9.88 3.09
C GLU A 89 6.81 -9.62 3.32
N TYR A 90 7.15 -8.61 4.12
CA TYR A 90 8.53 -8.32 4.47
C TYR A 90 9.20 -9.48 5.24
N GLU A 91 8.50 -10.03 6.25
CA GLU A 91 9.00 -11.16 7.05
C GLU A 91 9.16 -12.45 6.22
N LEU A 92 8.26 -12.72 5.26
CA LEU A 92 8.30 -13.92 4.42
C LEU A 92 9.23 -13.78 3.20
N GLY A 93 9.43 -12.56 2.70
CA GLY A 93 10.12 -12.28 1.44
C GLY A 93 11.61 -11.94 1.56
N GLU A 94 12.21 -11.99 2.77
CA GLU A 94 13.58 -11.52 3.04
C GLU A 94 13.83 -10.08 2.50
N GLY A 95 12.81 -9.21 2.52
CA GLY A 95 12.90 -7.85 2.00
C GLY A 95 12.67 -7.69 0.48
N ASN A 96 12.39 -8.76 -0.27
CA ASN A 96 11.90 -8.68 -1.64
C ASN A 96 10.37 -8.61 -1.65
N TYR A 97 9.83 -7.41 -1.83
CA TYR A 97 8.40 -7.20 -1.96
C TYR A 97 7.83 -7.92 -3.20
N LEU A 98 6.75 -8.67 -3.02
CA LEU A 98 5.84 -9.08 -4.09
C LEU A 98 4.96 -7.88 -4.47
N GLU A 99 5.59 -6.82 -4.95
CA GLU A 99 4.89 -5.62 -5.39
C GLU A 99 4.00 -5.97 -6.60
N LEU A 100 2.67 -5.95 -6.42
CA LEU A 100 1.66 -5.96 -7.50
C LEU A 100 1.53 -4.56 -8.16
N THR A 101 2.62 -3.81 -8.21
CA THR A 101 2.72 -2.53 -8.92
C THR A 101 3.25 -2.79 -10.33
N GLU A 102 2.86 -1.95 -11.30
CA GLU A 102 3.48 -1.94 -12.63
C GLU A 102 4.99 -1.87 -12.44
N VAL A 103 5.67 -2.97 -12.82
CA VAL A 103 7.11 -3.13 -12.75
C VAL A 103 7.73 -1.85 -13.29
N GLN A 104 8.34 -1.04 -12.42
CA GLN A 104 9.19 0.04 -12.91
C GLN A 104 10.32 -0.64 -13.69
N ASP A 105 10.30 -0.35 -14.98
CA ASP A 105 11.03 -0.97 -16.08
C ASP A 105 12.57 -0.84 -16.00
N GLU A 106 13.18 -0.95 -14.82
CA GLU A 106 14.65 -0.87 -14.68
C GLU A 106 15.35 -2.00 -15.47
N PHE A 107 14.68 -3.14 -15.64
CA PHE A 107 15.21 -4.26 -16.40
C PHE A 107 14.92 -4.18 -17.90
N LEU A 108 13.98 -3.35 -18.35
CA LEU A 108 13.53 -3.31 -19.73
C LEU A 108 14.63 -2.88 -20.72
N PRO A 109 15.48 -1.87 -20.40
CA PRO A 109 16.63 -1.53 -21.23
C PRO A 109 17.65 -2.68 -21.32
N SER A 110 17.90 -3.39 -20.21
CA SER A 110 18.83 -4.52 -20.20
C SER A 110 18.29 -5.72 -20.99
N ALA A 111 16.98 -6.01 -20.84
CA ALA A 111 16.30 -7.06 -21.57
C ALA A 111 16.29 -6.75 -23.07
N GLY A 112 16.02 -5.51 -23.46
CA GLY A 112 16.13 -5.05 -24.84
C GLY A 112 17.53 -5.23 -25.42
N ALA A 113 18.58 -4.89 -24.66
CA ALA A 113 19.97 -5.10 -25.07
C ALA A 113 20.30 -6.60 -25.25
N HIS A 114 19.85 -7.46 -24.33
CA HIS A 114 20.04 -8.90 -24.43
C HIS A 114 19.27 -9.52 -25.61
N PHE A 115 18.04 -9.07 -25.87
CA PHE A 115 17.27 -9.53 -27.03
C PHE A 115 17.91 -9.11 -28.36
N HIS A 116 18.39 -7.87 -28.46
CA HIS A 116 19.10 -7.43 -29.67
C HIS A 116 20.39 -8.20 -29.89
N PHE A 117 21.14 -8.47 -28.82
CA PHE A 117 22.34 -9.31 -28.90
C PHE A 117 22.00 -10.72 -29.43
N LEU A 118 21.00 -11.38 -28.86
CA LEU A 118 20.56 -12.70 -29.30
C LEU A 118 20.06 -12.69 -30.76
N GLU A 119 19.34 -11.65 -31.17
CA GLU A 119 18.88 -11.51 -32.55
C GLU A 119 20.06 -11.36 -33.54
N SER A 120 21.10 -10.63 -33.14
CA SER A 120 22.31 -10.45 -33.94
C SER A 120 23.09 -11.75 -34.10
N GLU A 121 23.23 -12.53 -33.03
CA GLU A 121 23.87 -13.85 -33.04
C GLU A 121 23.07 -14.84 -33.90
N LEU A 122 21.74 -14.82 -33.82
CA LEU A 122 20.89 -15.66 -34.67
C LEU A 122 21.02 -15.32 -36.15
N LYS A 123 21.11 -14.02 -36.49
CA LYS A 123 21.35 -13.59 -37.89
C LYS A 123 22.73 -14.02 -38.37
N PHE A 124 23.76 -13.88 -37.54
CA PHE A 124 25.10 -14.34 -37.85
C PHE A 124 25.15 -15.85 -38.10
N MET A 125 24.62 -16.65 -37.17
CA MET A 125 24.56 -18.11 -37.31
C MET A 125 23.78 -18.54 -38.55
N ARG A 126 22.66 -17.89 -38.87
CA ARG A 126 21.89 -18.18 -40.10
C ARG A 126 22.68 -17.85 -41.36
N ALA A 127 23.38 -16.71 -41.38
CA ALA A 127 24.24 -16.34 -42.50
C ALA A 127 25.40 -17.33 -42.67
N GLU A 128 25.98 -17.78 -41.56
CA GLU A 128 27.04 -18.79 -41.57
C GLU A 128 26.54 -20.13 -42.13
N ILE A 129 25.40 -20.63 -41.65
CA ILE A 129 24.77 -21.86 -42.13
C ILE A 129 24.49 -21.76 -43.64
N ASN A 130 23.90 -20.66 -44.11
CA ASN A 130 23.62 -20.44 -45.53
C ASN A 130 24.90 -20.35 -46.36
N SER A 131 25.96 -19.75 -45.83
CA SER A 131 27.26 -19.68 -46.52
C SER A 131 27.94 -21.05 -46.63
N ARG A 132 27.78 -21.91 -45.62
CA ARG A 132 28.28 -23.30 -45.62
C ARG A 132 27.50 -24.18 -46.59
N LEU A 133 26.18 -24.01 -46.64
CA LEU A 133 25.31 -24.70 -47.62
C LEU A 133 25.59 -24.25 -49.06
N GLY A 134 25.88 -22.96 -49.29
CA GLY A 134 26.23 -22.43 -50.61
C GLY A 134 27.62 -22.82 -51.12
N LYS A 135 28.54 -23.23 -50.23
CA LYS A 135 29.89 -23.72 -50.56
C LYS A 135 29.96 -25.24 -50.76
N SER A 136 28.85 -25.96 -50.57
CA SER A 136 28.74 -27.40 -50.81
C SER A 136 28.22 -27.69 -52.23
N LYS A 137 28.88 -27.14 -53.25
CA LYS A 137 28.74 -27.52 -54.67
C LYS A 137 30.11 -27.76 -55.28
#